data_AF-A0AAJ3PPZ6-F1
#
_entry.id   AF-A0AAJ3PPZ6-F1
#
_cell.length_a   1.000
_cell.length_b   1.000
_cell.length_c   1.000
_cell.angle_alpha   90.00
_cell.angle_beta   90.00
_cell.angle_gamma   90.00
#
_symmetry.space_group_name_H-M   'P 1'
#
loop_
_entity.id
_entity.type
_entity.pdbx_description
1 polymer ?
#
loop_
_entity_poly.entity_id
_entity_poly.type
_entity_poly.pdbx_seq_one_letter_code
_entity_poly.pdbx_strand_id
1 'polypeptide(L)'
;MDRLAESGGTPEILQVQRKDWSTTPLESDQKVASCMRADGFPVEVSPTGGLRYSTPPAAQARAWALAMNTCIAQHPVDPSYTQDWSEPQLRLVYDYWDQYLIPCLEAQGFTVDTSTRPSKESFVTAFFTPGRHDWWPLQATMRGVPEERQTQVVQTCPELPPQDVFWGTSG
;
A
#
# COMPACT_ATOMS: atom_id res chain seq x y z
N MET A 1 -39.28 21.75 36.11
CA MET A 1 -39.37 20.63 35.17
C MET A 1 -39.26 21.21 33.77
N ASP A 2 -38.34 20.88 32.89
CA ASP A 2 -37.05 20.21 32.95
C ASP A 2 -36.54 20.25 31.50
N ARG A 3 -35.22 20.40 31.33
CA ARG A 3 -34.43 20.01 30.15
C ARG A 3 -34.65 20.75 28.83
N LEU A 4 -33.80 21.75 28.60
CA LEU A 4 -33.12 21.93 27.32
C LEU A 4 -31.69 21.40 27.50
N ALA A 5 -31.48 20.12 27.19
CA ALA A 5 -30.15 19.51 27.13
C ALA A 5 -29.98 18.85 25.76
N GLU A 6 -29.16 19.50 24.93
CA GLU A 6 -28.17 18.90 24.03
C GLU A 6 -28.65 17.80 23.08
N SER A 7 -29.10 18.20 21.89
CA SER A 7 -29.00 17.36 20.69
C SER A 7 -27.60 17.51 20.07
N GLY A 8 -26.58 17.08 20.81
CA GLY A 8 -25.22 16.93 20.31
C GLY A 8 -24.87 15.45 20.38
N GLY A 9 -25.33 14.67 19.40
CA GLY A 9 -24.96 13.26 19.29
C GLY A 9 -23.44 13.14 19.30
N THR A 10 -22.89 12.56 20.36
CA THR A 10 -21.46 12.27 20.49
C THR A 10 -21.05 11.46 19.25
N PRO A 11 -19.96 11.80 18.56
CA PRO A 11 -19.42 10.92 17.54
C PRO A 11 -19.21 9.56 18.20
N GLU A 12 -19.81 8.51 17.64
CA GLU A 12 -19.57 7.15 18.07
C GLU A 12 -18.06 6.91 17.88
N ILE A 13 -17.30 7.06 18.95
CA ILE A 13 -15.87 6.77 18.94
C ILE A 13 -15.80 5.29 18.68
N LEU A 14 -15.41 4.92 17.46
CA LEU A 14 -15.16 3.55 17.06
C LEU A 14 -14.17 2.95 18.05
N GLN A 15 -14.66 2.23 19.06
CA GLN A 15 -13.83 1.46 19.98
C GLN A 15 -13.38 0.18 19.28
N VAL A 16 -12.63 0.37 18.20
CA VAL A 16 -12.09 -0.73 17.41
C VAL A 16 -10.79 -1.16 18.05
N GLN A 17 -10.72 -2.42 18.46
CA GLN A 17 -9.46 -3.01 18.89
C GLN A 17 -8.67 -3.47 17.67
N ARG A 18 -7.42 -3.00 17.57
CA ARG A 18 -6.44 -3.54 16.63
C ARG A 18 -6.27 -5.04 16.89
N LYS A 19 -6.29 -5.85 15.83
CA LYS A 19 -6.09 -7.29 15.92
C LYS A 19 -4.63 -7.67 15.75
N ASP A 20 -3.94 -7.02 14.83
CA ASP A 20 -2.56 -7.34 14.45
C ASP A 20 -1.83 -6.13 13.84
N TRP A 21 -0.56 -6.32 13.52
CA TRP A 21 0.25 -5.40 12.73
C TRP A 21 0.60 -6.05 11.40
N SER A 22 0.60 -5.26 10.34
CA SER A 22 1.10 -5.68 9.03
C SER A 22 2.48 -5.07 8.77
N THR A 23 3.35 -5.85 8.15
CA THR A 23 4.71 -5.43 7.81
C THR A 23 4.79 -4.64 6.51
N THR A 24 3.76 -4.76 5.66
CA THR A 24 3.66 -4.06 4.38
C THR A 24 2.26 -3.52 4.13
N PRO A 25 2.12 -2.46 3.31
CA PRO A 25 0.81 -2.02 2.83
C PRO A 25 0.01 -3.12 2.11
N LEU A 26 0.66 -3.94 1.28
CA LEU A 26 0.01 -5.04 0.56
C LEU A 26 -0.60 -6.07 1.52
N GLU A 27 0.14 -6.45 2.56
CA GLU A 27 -0.36 -7.36 3.60
C GLU A 27 -1.57 -6.76 4.34
N SER A 28 -1.48 -5.47 4.70
CA SER A 28 -2.59 -4.72 5.29
C SER A 28 -3.82 -4.73 4.38
N ASP A 29 -3.66 -4.41 3.10
CA ASP A 29 -4.75 -4.39 2.12
C ASP A 29 -5.42 -5.76 1.99
N GLN A 30 -4.63 -6.85 1.96
CA GLN A 30 -5.16 -8.22 1.90
C GLN A 30 -6.04 -8.55 3.11
N LYS A 31 -5.61 -8.15 4.31
CA LYS A 31 -6.38 -8.35 5.55
C LYS A 31 -7.63 -7.48 5.57
N VAL A 32 -7.54 -6.21 5.19
CA VAL A 32 -8.68 -5.30 5.09
C VAL A 32 -9.70 -5.82 4.08
N ALA A 33 -9.29 -6.26 2.89
CA ALA A 33 -10.18 -6.85 1.90
C ALA A 33 -10.85 -8.13 2.40
N SER A 34 -10.14 -8.97 3.17
CA SER A 34 -10.74 -10.14 3.81
C SER A 34 -11.80 -9.75 4.85
N CYS A 35 -11.52 -8.74 5.68
CA CYS A 35 -12.45 -8.21 6.66
C CYS A 35 -13.71 -7.62 6.00
N MET A 36 -13.55 -6.80 4.97
CA MET A 36 -14.68 -6.21 4.22
C MET A 36 -15.56 -7.28 3.57
N ARG A 37 -14.96 -8.33 3.01
CA ARG A 37 -15.71 -9.47 2.43
C ARG A 37 -16.49 -10.24 3.49
N ALA A 38 -15.95 -10.38 4.70
CA ALA A 38 -16.67 -10.99 5.83
C ALA A 38 -17.91 -10.15 6.23
N ASP A 39 -17.84 -8.82 6.09
CA ASP A 39 -18.95 -7.89 6.31
C ASP A 39 -19.91 -7.78 5.09
N GLY A 40 -19.71 -8.60 4.06
CA GLY A 40 -20.58 -8.67 2.88
C GLY A 40 -20.28 -7.63 1.80
N PHE A 41 -19.17 -6.90 1.91
CA PHE A 41 -18.74 -5.93 0.91
C PHE A 41 -17.66 -6.52 -0.02
N PRO A 42 -17.92 -6.62 -1.33
CA PRO A 42 -16.94 -7.15 -2.27
C PRO A 42 -15.80 -6.14 -2.45
N VAL A 43 -14.64 -6.47 -1.90
CA VAL A 43 -13.39 -5.72 -2.04
C VAL A 43 -12.29 -6.68 -2.50
N GLU A 44 -11.52 -6.25 -3.49
CA GLU A 44 -10.37 -6.95 -4.03
C GLU A 44 -9.09 -6.15 -3.76
N VAL A 45 -7.93 -6.78 -3.89
CA VAL A 45 -6.63 -6.13 -3.77
C VAL A 45 -5.92 -6.21 -5.11
N SER A 46 -5.41 -5.09 -5.61
CA SER A 46 -4.62 -5.12 -6.84
C SER A 46 -3.29 -5.85 -6.58
N PRO A 47 -2.70 -6.51 -7.57
CA PRO A 47 -1.44 -7.25 -7.38
C PRO A 47 -0.27 -6.41 -6.85
N THR A 48 -0.26 -5.12 -7.15
CA THR A 48 0.75 -4.14 -6.69
C THR A 48 0.30 -3.38 -5.43
N GLY A 49 -0.75 -3.84 -4.74
CA GLY A 49 -1.37 -3.14 -3.60
C GLY A 49 -2.52 -2.22 -3.99
N GLY A 50 -3.23 -1.74 -2.97
CA GLY A 50 -4.42 -0.91 -3.10
C GLY A 50 -5.71 -1.71 -3.22
N LEU A 51 -6.74 -1.24 -2.51
CA LEU A 51 -8.08 -1.83 -2.52
C LEU A 51 -8.86 -1.41 -3.77
N ARG A 52 -9.57 -2.38 -4.37
CA ARG A 52 -10.48 -2.19 -5.50
C ARG A 52 -11.89 -2.56 -5.08
N TYR A 53 -12.83 -1.65 -5.32
CA TYR A 53 -14.25 -1.84 -5.02
C TYR A 53 -15.10 -0.92 -5.89
N SER A 54 -16.33 -1.33 -6.15
CA SER A 54 -17.34 -0.47 -6.77
C SER A 54 -17.92 0.51 -5.75
N THR A 55 -18.36 1.68 -6.20
CA THR A 55 -19.11 2.61 -5.35
C THR A 55 -20.33 1.90 -4.75
N PRO A 56 -20.47 1.84 -3.41
CA PRO A 56 -21.60 1.19 -2.78
C PRO A 56 -22.90 1.95 -3.09
N PRO A 57 -24.06 1.28 -3.15
CA PRO A 57 -25.35 1.95 -3.24
C PRO A 57 -25.51 2.99 -2.13
N ALA A 58 -26.17 4.12 -2.42
CA ALA A 58 -26.31 5.22 -1.45
C ALA A 58 -26.91 4.77 -0.11
N ALA A 59 -27.85 3.83 -0.12
CA ALA A 59 -28.46 3.25 1.07
C ALA A 59 -27.46 2.48 1.96
N GLN A 60 -26.36 1.97 1.39
CA GLN A 60 -25.31 1.23 2.09
C GLN A 60 -24.08 2.07 2.40
N ALA A 61 -23.98 3.32 1.91
CA ALA A 61 -22.77 4.14 2.02
C ALA A 61 -22.27 4.28 3.47
N ARG A 62 -23.19 4.47 4.43
CA ARG A 62 -22.83 4.57 5.86
C ARG A 62 -22.32 3.24 6.43
N ALA A 63 -22.98 2.12 6.10
CA ALA A 63 -22.56 0.80 6.55
C ALA A 63 -21.21 0.40 5.96
N TRP A 64 -21.00 0.69 4.67
CA TRP A 64 -19.72 0.49 3.98
C TRP A 64 -18.60 1.31 4.63
N ALA A 65 -18.83 2.60 4.89
CA ALA A 65 -17.83 3.46 5.53
C ALA A 65 -17.47 2.99 6.94
N LEU A 66 -18.47 2.55 7.71
CA LEU A 66 -18.27 1.98 9.04
C LEU A 66 -17.41 0.70 8.98
N ALA A 67 -17.75 -0.22 8.08
CA ALA A 67 -16.98 -1.45 7.88
C ALA A 67 -15.54 -1.14 7.44
N MET A 68 -15.36 -0.26 6.46
CA MET A 68 -14.04 0.13 5.96
C MET A 68 -13.16 0.72 7.07
N ASN A 69 -13.68 1.70 7.82
CA ASN A 69 -12.95 2.30 8.94
C ASN A 69 -12.64 1.27 10.03
N THR A 70 -13.56 0.34 10.30
CA THR A 70 -13.34 -0.73 11.27
C THR A 70 -12.23 -1.67 10.81
N CYS A 71 -12.28 -2.15 9.56
CA CYS A 71 -11.30 -3.08 9.02
C CYS A 71 -9.89 -2.46 8.95
N ILE A 72 -9.77 -1.20 8.53
CA ILE A 72 -8.49 -0.47 8.51
C ILE A 72 -7.93 -0.33 9.93
N ALA A 73 -8.76 0.01 10.92
CA ALA A 73 -8.32 0.14 12.30
C ALA A 73 -7.96 -1.22 12.95
N GLN A 74 -8.57 -2.32 12.50
CA GLN A 74 -8.23 -3.67 12.97
C GLN A 74 -6.89 -4.18 12.41
N HIS A 75 -6.55 -3.80 11.18
CA HIS A 75 -5.42 -4.35 10.42
C HIS A 75 -4.44 -3.27 9.92
N PRO A 76 -3.93 -2.38 10.78
CA PRO A 76 -3.01 -1.34 10.36
C PRO A 76 -1.63 -1.89 9.97
N VAL A 77 -0.92 -1.14 9.13
CA VAL A 77 0.53 -1.29 8.96
C VAL A 77 1.23 -0.83 10.24
N ASP A 78 2.28 -1.55 10.65
CA ASP A 78 3.10 -1.12 11.79
C ASP A 78 3.67 0.30 11.53
N PRO A 79 3.47 1.27 12.43
CA PRO A 79 4.02 2.61 12.31
C PRO A 79 5.55 2.66 12.11
N SER A 80 6.30 1.62 12.52
CA SER A 80 7.73 1.52 12.22
C SER A 80 8.02 1.43 10.71
N TYR A 81 7.03 1.00 9.92
CA TYR A 81 7.13 0.82 8.47
C TYR A 81 6.38 1.89 7.66
N THR A 82 5.79 2.89 8.33
CA THR A 82 5.04 3.99 7.68
C THR A 82 5.71 5.34 7.83
N GLN A 83 6.96 5.38 8.29
CA GLN A 83 7.72 6.63 8.35
C GLN A 83 8.14 7.08 6.95
N ASP A 84 8.43 8.37 6.79
CA ASP A 84 9.08 8.83 5.58
C ASP A 84 10.42 8.11 5.41
N TRP A 85 10.69 7.63 4.20
CA TRP A 85 11.96 6.98 3.90
C TRP A 85 13.11 7.96 4.09
N SER A 86 14.10 7.56 4.86
CA SER A 86 15.35 8.30 4.99
C SER A 86 16.14 8.31 3.67
N GLU A 87 17.08 9.24 3.54
CA GLU A 87 17.97 9.28 2.37
C GLU A 87 18.74 7.95 2.15
N PRO A 88 19.33 7.30 3.18
CA PRO A 88 19.95 5.98 3.01
C PRO A 88 18.98 4.92 2.47
N GLN A 89 17.72 4.93 2.92
CA GLN A 89 16.69 4.03 2.43
C GLN A 89 16.35 4.30 0.96
N LEU A 90 16.18 5.57 0.58
CA LEU A 90 15.95 5.94 -0.82
C LEU A 90 17.08 5.48 -1.74
N ARG A 91 18.32 5.64 -1.27
CA ARG A 91 19.52 5.15 -1.97
C ARG A 91 19.52 3.63 -2.08
N LEU A 92 19.13 2.92 -1.03
CA LEU A 92 19.02 1.47 -1.01
C LEU A 92 17.93 0.97 -1.97
N VAL A 93 16.74 1.57 -2.00
CA VAL A 93 15.68 1.22 -2.95
C VAL A 93 16.17 1.40 -4.38
N TYR A 94 16.81 2.53 -4.67
CA TYR A 94 17.33 2.80 -6.01
C TYR A 94 18.35 1.73 -6.45
N ASP A 95 19.31 1.37 -5.58
CA ASP A 95 20.29 0.32 -5.90
C ASP A 95 19.63 -1.05 -6.04
N TYR A 96 18.69 -1.38 -5.16
CA TYR A 96 17.93 -2.63 -5.23
C TYR A 96 17.16 -2.74 -6.54
N TRP A 97 16.55 -1.65 -7.02
CA TRP A 97 15.88 -1.65 -8.30
C TRP A 97 16.83 -1.93 -9.46
N ASP A 98 17.98 -1.24 -9.48
CA ASP A 98 18.98 -1.40 -10.54
C ASP A 98 19.65 -2.78 -10.53
N GLN A 99 19.98 -3.30 -9.34
CA GLN A 99 20.79 -4.50 -9.18
C GLN A 99 19.97 -5.79 -9.06
N TYR A 100 18.71 -5.71 -8.64
CA TYR A 100 17.88 -6.89 -8.39
C TYR A 100 16.55 -6.85 -9.14
N LEU A 101 15.72 -5.82 -8.93
CA LEU A 101 14.36 -5.80 -9.48
C LEU A 101 14.35 -5.84 -11.01
N ILE A 102 15.12 -4.95 -11.65
CA ILE A 102 15.17 -4.87 -13.12
C ILE A 102 15.68 -6.19 -13.72
N PRO A 103 16.83 -6.74 -13.29
CA PRO A 103 17.27 -8.06 -13.74
C PRO A 103 16.25 -9.18 -13.48
N CYS A 104 15.53 -9.15 -12.36
CA CYS A 104 14.49 -10.13 -12.06
C CYS A 104 13.33 -10.04 -13.05
N LEU A 105 12.85 -8.82 -13.35
CA LEU A 105 11.79 -8.58 -14.33
C LEU A 105 12.23 -9.03 -15.74
N GLU A 106 13.46 -8.75 -16.13
CA GLU A 106 14.04 -9.21 -17.40
C GLU A 106 14.10 -10.74 -17.47
N ALA A 107 14.49 -11.41 -16.38
CA ALA A 107 14.46 -12.87 -16.28
C ALA A 107 13.03 -13.45 -16.33
N GLN A 108 12.02 -12.68 -15.93
CA GLN A 108 10.60 -13.02 -16.08
C GLN A 108 10.05 -12.72 -17.50
N GLY A 109 10.89 -12.24 -18.41
CA GLY A 109 10.55 -11.97 -19.81
C GLY A 109 9.99 -10.58 -20.08
N PHE A 110 10.12 -9.64 -19.15
CA PHE A 110 9.71 -8.25 -19.36
C PHE A 110 10.85 -7.38 -19.90
N THR A 111 10.51 -6.38 -20.69
CA THR A 111 11.43 -5.29 -21.03
C THR A 111 11.13 -4.11 -20.13
N VAL A 112 12.08 -3.72 -19.28
CA VAL A 112 11.92 -2.54 -18.42
C VAL A 112 12.40 -1.30 -19.16
N ASP A 113 11.54 -0.29 -19.27
CA ASP A 113 11.93 1.01 -19.83
C ASP A 113 12.74 1.83 -18.81
N THR A 114 14.03 2.00 -19.09
CA THR A 114 14.95 2.82 -18.29
C THR A 114 15.25 4.17 -18.93
N SER A 115 14.57 4.55 -20.02
CA SER A 115 14.85 5.80 -20.75
C SER A 115 14.57 7.06 -19.92
N THR A 116 13.62 6.98 -18.99
CA THR A 116 13.22 8.06 -18.07
C THR A 116 13.85 7.92 -16.68
N ARG A 117 14.78 6.98 -16.51
CA ARG A 117 15.42 6.73 -15.20
C ARG A 117 16.24 7.95 -14.77
N PRO A 118 15.92 8.59 -13.64
CA PRO A 118 16.72 9.69 -13.10
C PRO A 118 18.07 9.17 -12.61
N SER A 119 19.05 10.04 -12.40
CA SER A 119 20.21 9.65 -11.60
C SER A 119 19.80 9.39 -10.15
N LYS A 120 20.55 8.53 -9.46
CA LYS A 120 20.32 8.25 -8.02
C LYS A 120 20.25 9.51 -7.16
N GLU A 121 21.17 10.45 -7.38
CA GLU A 121 21.18 11.73 -6.67
C GLU A 121 19.91 12.55 -6.94
N SER A 122 19.47 12.59 -8.21
CA SER A 122 18.26 13.32 -8.59
C SER A 122 17.01 12.68 -8.01
N PHE A 123 16.95 11.34 -7.98
CA PHE A 123 15.86 10.59 -7.34
C PHE A 123 15.74 10.92 -5.85
N VAL A 124 16.83 10.79 -5.10
CA VAL A 124 16.86 11.04 -3.66
C VAL A 124 16.50 12.48 -3.34
N THR A 125 17.11 13.45 -4.04
CA THR A 125 16.90 14.88 -3.77
C THR A 125 15.46 15.31 -4.06
N ALA A 126 14.86 14.79 -5.12
CA ALA A 126 13.53 15.22 -5.56
C ALA A 126 12.39 14.46 -4.87
N PHE A 127 12.65 13.35 -4.17
CA PHE A 127 11.63 12.37 -3.74
C PHE A 127 10.45 12.97 -2.96
N PHE A 128 10.72 13.83 -1.98
CA PHE A 128 9.71 14.50 -1.15
C PHE A 128 9.32 15.90 -1.65
N THR A 129 9.73 16.26 -2.87
CA THR A 129 9.46 17.57 -3.45
C THR A 129 8.31 17.50 -4.47
N PRO A 130 7.65 18.62 -4.80
CA PRO A 130 6.68 18.65 -5.88
C PRO A 130 7.24 18.24 -7.25
N GLY A 131 8.56 18.33 -7.44
CA GLY A 131 9.27 17.93 -8.66
C GLY A 131 9.78 16.49 -8.66
N ARG A 132 9.21 15.62 -7.82
CA ARG A 132 9.59 14.21 -7.76
C ARG A 132 9.50 13.52 -9.14
N HIS A 133 10.36 12.54 -9.35
CA HIS A 133 10.33 11.73 -10.57
C HIS A 133 9.21 10.69 -10.48
N ASP A 134 8.47 10.51 -11.58
CA ASP A 134 7.46 9.46 -11.71
C ASP A 134 8.06 8.10 -12.12
N TRP A 135 9.40 8.00 -12.13
CA TRP A 135 10.08 6.76 -12.51
C TRP A 135 9.92 5.71 -11.41
N TRP A 136 9.13 4.68 -11.72
CA TRP A 136 8.83 3.57 -10.83
C TRP A 136 8.80 2.25 -11.64
N PRO A 137 9.89 1.46 -11.65
CA PRO A 137 10.13 0.45 -12.67
C PRO A 137 9.11 -0.70 -12.66
N LEU A 138 8.71 -1.19 -11.48
CA LEU A 138 7.72 -2.26 -11.40
C LEU A 138 6.36 -1.79 -11.93
N GLN A 139 5.86 -0.66 -11.43
CA GLN A 139 4.55 -0.13 -11.80
C GLN A 139 4.46 0.20 -13.29
N ALA A 140 5.52 0.79 -13.87
CA ALA A 140 5.59 1.06 -15.30
C ALA A 140 5.55 -0.23 -16.12
N THR A 141 6.30 -1.27 -15.70
CA THR A 141 6.40 -2.55 -16.39
C THR A 141 5.11 -3.37 -16.31
N MET A 142 4.38 -3.29 -15.19
CA MET A 142 3.14 -4.06 -14.98
C MET A 142 1.94 -3.49 -15.75
N ARG A 143 2.05 -2.30 -16.35
CA ARG A 143 0.94 -1.69 -17.09
C ARG A 143 0.51 -2.57 -18.28
N GLY A 144 -0.77 -2.96 -18.29
CA GLY A 144 -1.33 -3.80 -19.35
C GLY A 144 -1.02 -5.30 -19.22
N VAL A 145 -0.28 -5.71 -18.19
CA VAL A 145 -0.04 -7.12 -17.87
C VAL A 145 -1.31 -7.71 -17.21
N PRO A 146 -1.74 -8.93 -17.55
CA PRO A 146 -2.87 -9.58 -16.87
C PRO A 146 -2.64 -9.74 -15.36
N GLU A 147 -3.70 -9.59 -14.57
CA GLU A 147 -3.64 -9.54 -13.09
C GLU A 147 -3.00 -10.77 -12.45
N GLU A 148 -3.33 -11.96 -12.96
CA GLU A 148 -2.74 -13.22 -12.51
C GLU A 148 -1.21 -13.23 -12.73
N ARG A 149 -0.76 -12.73 -13.88
CA ARG A 149 0.66 -12.63 -14.20
C ARG A 149 1.34 -11.57 -13.34
N GLN A 150 0.70 -10.43 -13.07
CA GLN A 150 1.25 -9.44 -12.14
C GLN A 150 1.44 -10.04 -10.75
N THR A 151 0.45 -10.78 -10.23
CA THR A 151 0.52 -11.40 -8.90
C THR A 151 1.73 -12.34 -8.79
N GLN A 152 1.91 -13.21 -9.78
CA GLN A 152 3.06 -14.11 -9.83
C GLN A 152 4.39 -13.34 -9.86
N VAL A 153 4.45 -12.25 -10.63
CA VAL A 153 5.67 -11.46 -10.80
C VAL A 153 6.01 -10.68 -9.54
N VAL A 154 5.05 -10.04 -8.89
CA VAL A 154 5.28 -9.29 -7.64
C VAL A 154 5.74 -10.22 -6.51
N GLN A 155 5.24 -11.46 -6.47
CA GLN A 155 5.73 -12.48 -5.53
C GLN A 155 7.16 -12.94 -5.83
N THR A 156 7.56 -12.99 -7.10
CA THR A 156 8.89 -13.47 -7.52
C THR A 156 9.95 -12.36 -7.50
N CYS A 157 9.55 -11.16 -7.90
CA CYS A 157 10.36 -9.95 -8.04
C CYS A 157 9.77 -8.86 -7.12
N PRO A 158 9.93 -8.99 -5.79
CA PRO A 158 9.38 -8.02 -4.86
C PRO A 158 9.94 -6.62 -5.14
N GLU A 159 9.06 -5.63 -5.09
CA GLU A 159 9.37 -4.25 -5.45
C GLU A 159 10.41 -3.61 -4.54
N LEU A 160 10.36 -3.92 -3.26
CA LEU A 160 11.20 -3.34 -2.23
C LEU A 160 12.14 -4.40 -1.66
N PRO A 161 13.30 -3.99 -1.11
CA PRO A 161 14.14 -4.88 -0.32
C PRO A 161 13.35 -5.51 0.84
N PRO A 162 13.82 -6.65 1.38
CA PRO A 162 13.29 -7.21 2.61
C PRO A 162 13.20 -6.18 3.75
N GLN A 163 12.14 -6.25 4.56
CA GLN A 163 11.83 -5.23 5.58
C GLN A 163 12.94 -5.07 6.63
N ASP A 164 13.60 -6.17 7.01
CA ASP A 164 14.74 -6.17 7.95
C ASP A 164 15.96 -5.44 7.39
N VAL A 165 16.19 -5.55 6.08
CA VAL A 165 17.23 -4.79 5.37
C VAL A 165 16.81 -3.33 5.20
N PHE A 166 15.55 -3.08 4.87
CA PHE A 166 15.06 -1.75 4.54
C PHE A 166 14.87 -0.85 5.77
N TRP A 167 14.32 -1.38 6.86
CA TRP A 167 14.05 -0.62 8.10
C TRP A 167 15.03 -0.90 9.23
N GLY A 168 15.87 -1.94 9.11
CA GLY A 168 16.81 -2.31 10.18
C GLY A 168 16.14 -2.89 11.42
N THR A 169 14.85 -3.21 11.36
CA THR A 169 14.13 -3.89 12.45
C THR A 169 14.03 -5.37 12.12
N SER A 170 14.76 -6.18 12.88
CA SER A 170 14.45 -7.61 12.96
C SER A 170 13.05 -7.73 13.58
N GLY A 171 12.15 -8.44 12.92
CA GLY A 171 10.81 -8.74 13.46
C GLY A 171 10.87 -9.50 14.77
#